data_AF-A0AAW5ECL7-F1
#
_entry.id   AF-A0AAW5ECL7-F1
#
_cell.length_a   1.000
_cell.length_b   1.000
_cell.length_c   1.000
_cell.angle_alpha   90.00
_cell.angle_beta   90.00
_cell.angle_gamma   90.00
#
_symmetry.space_group_name_H-M   'P 1'
#
loop_
_entity.id
_entity.type
_entity.pdbx_description
1 polymer ?
#
loop_
_entity_poly.entity_id
_entity_poly.type
_entity_poly.pdbx_seq_one_letter_code
_entity_poly.pdbx_strand_id
1 'polypeptide(L)'
;GDLRISIVLFLLFALSCGLATFIESAYGTPTAWAMVYDSFWFEYIQLLLGINLLFGMFRYKMFALKKMPLMIFHFSFLFILLGSAMTRYGGFEGL
;
A
#
# COMPACT_ATOMS: atom_id res chain seq x y z
N GLY A 1 -4.59 -3.95 13.72
CA GLY A 1 -4.94 -2.54 13.99
C GLY A 1 -4.30 -2.02 15.27
N ASP A 2 -3.05 -2.38 15.54
CA ASP A 2 -2.24 -1.73 16.58
C ASP A 2 -1.41 -0.63 15.91
N LEU A 3 -1.25 0.52 16.56
CA LEU A 3 -0.56 1.68 15.99
C LEU A 3 0.90 1.37 15.65
N ARG A 4 1.58 0.54 16.46
CA ARG A 4 2.99 0.17 16.24
C ARG A 4 3.15 -0.63 14.96
N ILE A 5 2.22 -1.57 14.71
CA ILE A 5 2.18 -2.37 13.48
C ILE A 5 1.93 -1.47 12.28
N SER A 6 1.01 -0.51 12.38
CA SER A 6 0.77 0.47 11.31
C SER A 6 2.04 1.23 10.94
N ILE A 7 2.77 1.76 11.93
CA ILE A 7 3.99 2.54 11.71
C ILE A 7 5.04 1.69 10.99
N VAL A 8 5.26 0.45 11.45
CA VAL A 8 6.25 -0.46 10.84
C VAL A 8 5.88 -0.77 9.39
N LEU A 9 4.61 -1.09 9.11
CA LEU A 9 4.15 -1.39 7.75
C LEU A 9 4.24 -0.18 6.82
N PHE A 10 3.89 1.02 7.30
CA PHE A 10 4.05 2.25 6.52
C PHE A 10 5.52 2.56 6.22
N LEU A 11 6.42 2.38 7.19
CA LEU A 11 7.86 2.56 6.97
C LEU A 11 8.40 1.56 5.96
N LEU A 12 8.05 0.28 6.08
CA LEU A 12 8.46 -0.75 5.11
C LEU A 12 7.95 -0.43 3.71
N PHE A 13 6.69 -0.03 3.58
CA PHE A 13 6.10 0.38 2.32
C PHE A 13 6.84 1.60 1.72
N ALA A 14 7.05 2.65 2.52
CA ALA A 14 7.72 3.87 2.07
C ALA A 14 9.19 3.62 1.67
N LEU A 15 9.93 2.83 2.44
CA LEU A 15 11.30 2.45 2.11
C LEU A 15 11.37 1.64 0.82
N SER A 16 10.44 0.70 0.62
CA SER A 16 10.36 -0.11 -0.60
C SER A 16 10.09 0.76 -1.82
N CYS A 17 9.15 1.70 -1.74
CA CYS A 17 8.88 2.66 -2.81
C CYS A 17 10.10 3.56 -3.09
N GLY A 18 10.75 4.07 -2.04
CA GLY A 18 11.95 4.89 -2.19
C GLY A 18 13.10 4.13 -2.88
N LEU A 19 13.35 2.88 -2.47
CA LEU A 19 14.31 2.00 -3.14
C LEU A 19 13.94 1.75 -4.60
N ALA A 20 12.66 1.51 -4.89
CA ALA A 20 12.18 1.34 -6.26
C ALA A 20 12.45 2.57 -7.12
N THR A 21 12.28 3.79 -6.58
CA THR A 21 12.62 5.03 -7.30
C THR A 21 14.11 5.11 -7.65
N PHE A 22 15.00 4.72 -6.73
CA PHE A 22 16.44 4.68 -7.04
C PHE A 22 16.79 3.60 -8.06
N ILE A 23 16.19 2.42 -7.95
CA ILE A 23 16.36 1.32 -8.92
C ILE A 23 15.88 1.76 -10.30
N GLU A 24 14.73 2.41 -10.38
CA GLU A 24 14.18 2.94 -11.62
C GLU A 24 15.13 3.97 -12.26
N SER A 25 15.69 4.86 -11.44
CA SER A 25 16.66 5.86 -11.91
C SER A 25 17.96 5.25 -12.43
N ALA A 26 18.40 4.12 -11.87
CA ALA A 26 19.68 3.48 -12.20
C ALA A 26 19.58 2.41 -13.30
N TYR A 27 18.47 1.66 -13.33
CA TYR A 27 18.30 0.45 -14.15
C TYR A 27 17.03 0.47 -15.02
N GLY A 28 16.26 1.55 -14.98
CA GLY A 28 15.04 1.73 -15.75
C GLY A 28 13.77 1.16 -15.09
N THR A 29 12.63 1.63 -15.58
CA THR A 29 11.30 1.28 -15.06
C THR A 29 10.98 -0.23 -15.10
N PRO A 30 11.30 -1.01 -16.18
CA PRO A 30 11.00 -2.44 -16.20
C PRO A 30 11.71 -3.22 -15.08
N THR A 31 12.95 -2.83 -14.76
CA THR A 31 13.74 -3.46 -13.69
C THR A 31 13.15 -3.18 -12.33
N ALA A 32 12.81 -1.91 -12.04
CA ALA A 32 12.17 -1.53 -10.77
C ALA A 32 10.81 -2.21 -10.60
N TRP A 33 10.06 -2.36 -11.69
CA TRP A 33 8.80 -3.09 -11.69
C TRP A 33 8.97 -4.54 -11.30
N ALA A 34 9.80 -5.31 -12.02
CA ALA A 34 10.00 -6.73 -11.73
C ALA A 34 10.57 -6.97 -10.31
N MET A 35 11.50 -6.11 -9.86
CA MET A 35 12.19 -6.30 -8.58
C MET A 35 11.38 -5.86 -7.35
N VAL A 36 10.47 -4.89 -7.50
CA VAL A 36 9.70 -4.36 -6.37
C VAL A 36 8.21 -4.50 -6.60
N TYR A 37 7.65 -3.83 -7.61
CA TYR A 37 6.20 -3.72 -7.78
C TYR A 37 5.52 -5.06 -8.10
N ASP A 38 6.15 -5.90 -8.92
CA ASP A 38 5.68 -7.24 -9.26
C ASP A 38 6.20 -8.34 -8.32
N SER A 39 6.93 -8.00 -7.26
CA SER A 39 7.39 -9.01 -6.31
C SER A 39 6.33 -9.39 -5.26
N PHE A 40 6.23 -10.70 -4.97
CA PHE A 40 5.30 -11.24 -3.96
C PHE A 40 5.49 -10.65 -2.55
N TRP A 41 6.72 -10.31 -2.17
CA TRP A 41 6.99 -9.73 -0.85
C TRP A 41 6.40 -8.32 -0.70
N PHE A 42 6.42 -7.52 -1.78
CA PHE A 42 5.87 -6.17 -1.77
C PHE A 42 4.34 -6.19 -1.78
N GLU A 43 3.76 -7.13 -2.53
CA GLU A 43 2.33 -7.43 -2.46
C GLU A 43 1.90 -7.77 -1.02
N TYR A 44 2.67 -8.61 -0.33
CA TYR A 44 2.35 -9.00 1.05
C TYR A 44 2.39 -7.80 2.02
N ILE A 45 3.35 -6.88 1.85
CA ILE A 45 3.42 -5.63 2.64
C ILE A 45 2.15 -4.80 2.41
N GLN A 46 1.72 -4.64 1.15
CA GLN A 46 0.51 -3.91 0.80
C GLN A 46 -0.76 -4.56 1.38
N LEU A 47 -0.87 -5.89 1.27
CA LEU A 47 -2.00 -6.65 1.81
C LEU A 47 -2.07 -6.53 3.33
N LEU A 48 -0.94 -6.73 4.04
CA LEU A 48 -0.88 -6.56 5.49
C LEU A 48 -1.23 -5.13 5.92
N LEU A 49 -0.76 -4.12 5.17
CA LEU A 49 -1.08 -2.72 5.43
C LEU A 49 -2.59 -2.47 5.28
N GLY A 50 -3.18 -2.95 4.19
CA GLY A 50 -4.62 -2.83 3.94
C GLY A 50 -5.46 -3.51 5.01
N ILE A 51 -5.13 -4.76 5.36
CA ILE A 51 -5.79 -5.51 6.43
C ILE A 51 -5.66 -4.76 7.77
N ASN A 52 -4.47 -4.27 8.10
CA ASN A 52 -4.22 -3.59 9.37
C ASN A 52 -5.00 -2.26 9.47
N LEU A 53 -5.10 -1.50 8.38
CA LEU A 53 -5.92 -0.29 8.29
C LEU A 53 -7.41 -0.61 8.45
N LEU A 54 -7.90 -1.64 7.74
CA LEU A 54 -9.30 -2.07 7.81
C LEU A 54 -9.67 -2.47 9.25
N PHE A 55 -8.87 -3.33 9.89
CA PHE A 55 -9.07 -3.71 11.29
C PHE A 55 -8.98 -2.51 12.24
N GLY A 56 -8.09 -1.55 11.98
CA GLY A 56 -7.99 -0.31 12.74
C GLY A 56 -9.30 0.49 12.68
N MET A 57 -9.87 0.67 11.49
CA MET A 57 -11.12 1.40 11.29
C MET A 57 -12.29 0.81 12.10
N PHE A 58 -12.42 -0.52 12.09
CA PHE A 58 -13.43 -1.22 12.88
C PHE A 58 -13.16 -1.14 14.39
N ARG A 59 -11.91 -1.37 14.82
CA ARG A 59 -11.54 -1.38 16.25
C ARG A 59 -11.76 -0.03 16.93
N TYR A 60 -11.43 1.06 16.27
CA TYR A 60 -11.59 2.41 16.83
C TYR A 60 -12.99 3.02 16.59
N LYS A 61 -13.93 2.23 16.05
CA LYS A 61 -15.32 2.63 15.73
C LYS A 61 -15.35 4.00 15.04
N MET A 62 -14.57 4.14 13.97
CA MET A 62 -14.33 5.43 13.31
C MET A 62 -15.54 5.91 12.47
N PHE A 63 -16.62 5.14 12.44
CA PHE A 63 -17.89 5.44 11.75
C PHE A 63 -18.74 6.54 12.40
N ALA A 64 -18.23 7.23 13.43
CA ALA A 64 -18.91 8.38 14.02
C ALA A 64 -18.73 9.62 13.12
N LEU A 65 -19.80 10.41 12.91
CA LEU A 65 -19.76 11.65 12.11
C LEU A 65 -18.66 12.63 12.53
N LYS A 66 -18.36 12.71 13.83
CA LYS A 66 -17.27 13.56 14.38
C LYS A 66 -15.86 13.09 13.96
N LYS A 67 -15.72 11.86 13.49
CA LYS A 67 -14.46 11.23 13.05
C LYS A 67 -14.44 10.97 11.53
N MET A 68 -15.41 11.53 10.79
CA MET A 68 -15.56 11.31 9.35
C MET A 68 -14.31 11.70 8.53
N PRO A 69 -13.62 12.84 8.80
CA PRO A 69 -12.38 13.16 8.07
C PRO A 69 -11.30 12.10 8.25
N LEU A 70 -11.16 11.58 9.48
CA LEU A 70 -10.18 10.56 9.80
C LEU A 70 -10.53 9.20 9.15
N MET A 71 -11.82 8.87 9.08
CA MET A 71 -12.30 7.67 8.38
C MET A 71 -12.01 7.73 6.87
N ILE A 72 -12.34 8.86 6.22
CA ILE A 72 -12.10 9.07 4.79
C ILE A 72 -10.61 8.93 4.48
N PHE A 73 -9.75 9.54 5.30
CA PHE A 73 -8.30 9.46 5.13
C PHE A 73 -7.78 8.00 5.12
N HIS A 74 -8.25 7.17 6.06
CA HIS A 74 -7.86 5.75 6.10
C HIS A 74 -8.44 4.96 4.93
N PHE A 75 -9.69 5.27 4.55
CA PHE A 75 -10.34 4.63 3.41
C PHE A 75 -9.65 4.95 2.08
N SER A 76 -9.11 6.17 1.92
CA SER A 76 -8.33 6.54 0.73
C SER A 76 -7.11 5.65 0.53
N PHE A 77 -6.41 5.25 1.60
CA PHE A 77 -5.31 4.29 1.47
C PHE A 77 -5.79 2.91 1.02
N LEU A 78 -6.92 2.43 1.53
CA LEU A 78 -7.51 1.17 1.07
C LEU A 78 -7.86 1.23 -0.42
N PHE A 79 -8.40 2.37 -0.87
CA PHE A 79 -8.70 2.60 -2.28
C PHE A 79 -7.43 2.62 -3.15
N ILE A 80 -6.36 3.28 -2.70
CA ILE A 80 -5.06 3.30 -3.39
C ILE A 80 -4.45 1.90 -3.48
N LEU A 81 -4.48 1.12 -2.39
CA LEU A 81 -3.97 -0.25 -2.38
C LEU A 81 -4.78 -1.17 -3.31
N LEU A 82 -6.11 -0.99 -3.36
CA LEU A 82 -6.95 -1.69 -4.32
C LEU A 82 -6.57 -1.34 -5.76
N GLY A 83 -6.35 -0.05 -6.05
CA GLY A 83 -5.84 0.41 -7.35
C GLY A 83 -4.50 -0.24 -7.71
N SER A 84 -3.56 -0.31 -6.77
CA SER A 84 -2.27 -0.99 -6.97
C SER A 84 -2.44 -2.47 -7.31
N ALA A 85 -3.33 -3.18 -6.62
CA ALA A 85 -3.63 -4.58 -6.93
C ALA A 85 -4.25 -4.73 -8.33
N MET A 86 -5.15 -3.82 -8.72
CA MET A 86 -5.72 -3.81 -10.07
C MET A 86 -4.65 -3.56 -11.14
N THR A 87 -3.71 -2.64 -10.92
CA THR A 87 -2.60 -2.41 -11.87
C THR A 87 -1.72 -3.64 -12.03
N ARG A 88 -1.50 -4.40 -10.95
CA ARG A 88 -0.70 -5.62 -10.99
C ARG A 88 -1.38 -6.75 -11.76
N TYR A 89 -2.66 -7.04 -11.49
CA TYR A 89 -3.35 -8.21 -12.08
C TYR A 89 -4.13 -7.89 -13.36
N GLY A 90 -4.48 -6.63 -13.58
CA GLY A 90 -5.28 -6.16 -14.71
C GLY A 90 -4.54 -5.18 -15.62
N GLY A 91 -3.30 -4.81 -15.28
CA GLY A 91 -2.42 -4.11 -16.20
C GLY A 91 -2.12 -5.03 -17.38
N PHE A 92 -2.64 -4.69 -18.56
CA PHE A 92 -2.13 -5.28 -19.79
C PHE A 92 -0.67 -4.86 -19.92
N GLU A 93 0.24 -5.80 -19.70
CA GLU A 93 1.59 -5.68 -20.24
C GLU A 93 1.44 -5.37 -21.73
N GLY A 94 1.96 -4.22 -22.17
CA GLY A 94 1.85 -3.83 -23.57
C GLY A 94 2.42 -4.94 -24.46
N LEU A 95 1.53 -5.61 -25.21
CA LEU A 95 1.88 -6.30 -26.45
C LEU A 95 2.35 -5.30 -27.50
#